data_AF-D8PR67-F1
#
_entry.id   AF-D8PR67-F1
#
_cell.length_a   1.000
_cell.length_b   1.000
_cell.length_c   1.000
_cell.angle_alpha   90.00
_cell.angle_beta   90.00
_cell.angle_gamma   90.00
#
_symmetry.space_group_name_H-M   'P 1'
#
loop_
_entity.id
_entity.type
_entity.pdbx_description
1 polymer ?
#
loop_
_entity_poly.entity_id
_entity_poly.type
_entity_poly.pdbx_seq_one_letter_code
_entity_poly.pdbx_strand_id
1 'polypeptide(L)'
;MSAPLPPSGPFSRSDIEIANRAADGFVRVYYSAYDSDTRATDVPKFYRQDSTLTWNGTALQGAEGMHQLLQGMPPTQHEMQSFDCHPVPGTSPPQLLITVSGNVTHGAGPTANPKGSNPKDPEGHPRVFCQTFMLVVDPTAPPSKPGEMAKYYVCADSFRFVG
;
A
#
# COMPACT_ATOMS: atom_id res chain seq x y z
N MET A 1 -2.69 28.58 -20.88
CA MET A 1 -2.81 28.91 -19.44
C MET A 1 -4.07 28.20 -18.95
N SER A 2 -3.97 27.17 -18.11
CA SER A 2 -5.16 26.54 -17.52
C SER A 2 -5.76 27.49 -16.49
N ALA A 3 -7.09 27.64 -16.51
CA ALA A 3 -7.81 28.38 -15.49
C ALA A 3 -7.52 27.80 -14.09
N PRO A 4 -7.50 28.63 -13.03
CA PRO A 4 -7.37 28.12 -11.67
C PRO A 4 -8.53 27.16 -11.39
N LEU A 5 -8.23 25.97 -10.87
CA LEU A 5 -9.28 25.08 -10.38
C LEU A 5 -10.07 25.83 -9.29
N PRO A 6 -11.42 25.78 -9.29
CA PRO A 6 -12.21 26.36 -8.23
C PRO A 6 -11.74 25.79 -6.88
N PRO A 7 -11.71 26.59 -5.81
CA PRO A 7 -11.30 26.10 -4.50
C PRO A 7 -12.22 24.93 -4.12
N SER A 8 -11.63 23.76 -3.85
CA SER A 8 -12.39 22.63 -3.35
C SER A 8 -12.98 23.02 -2.00
N GLY A 9 -14.30 22.87 -1.85
CA GLY A 9 -14.97 23.04 -0.57
C GLY A 9 -14.40 22.10 0.49
N PRO A 10 -14.61 22.39 1.79
CA PRO A 10 -14.18 21.49 2.86
C PRO A 10 -14.80 20.11 2.67
N PHE A 11 -14.06 19.06 3.01
CA PHE A 11 -14.57 17.70 2.98
C PHE A 11 -15.82 17.56 3.86
N SER A 12 -16.82 16.84 3.34
CA SER A 12 -17.98 16.49 4.15
C SER A 12 -17.59 15.43 5.19
N ARG A 13 -18.40 15.29 6.24
CA ARG A 13 -18.21 14.20 7.21
C ARG A 13 -18.26 12.82 6.55
N SER A 14 -19.14 12.64 5.56
CA SER A 14 -19.23 11.39 4.82
C SER A 14 -17.96 11.09 4.01
N ASP A 15 -17.31 12.10 3.44
CA ASP A 15 -16.05 11.90 2.70
C ASP A 15 -14.95 11.38 3.64
N ILE A 16 -14.88 11.94 4.85
CA ILE A 16 -13.93 11.53 5.89
C ILE A 16 -14.23 10.10 6.36
N GLU A 17 -15.50 9.77 6.60
CA GLU A 17 -15.91 8.42 7.00
C GLU A 17 -15.63 7.36 5.92
N ILE A 18 -15.91 7.68 4.66
CA ILE A 18 -15.62 6.82 3.51
C ILE A 18 -14.11 6.61 3.39
N ALA A 19 -13.31 7.68 3.50
CA ALA A 19 -11.85 7.62 3.45
C ALA A 19 -11.28 6.70 4.53
N ASN A 20 -11.70 6.89 5.79
CA ASN A 20 -11.24 6.07 6.91
C ASN A 20 -11.59 4.59 6.74
N ARG A 21 -12.83 4.29 6.34
CA ARG A 21 -13.27 2.91 6.11
C ARG A 21 -12.53 2.26 4.93
N ALA A 22 -12.24 3.05 3.90
CA ALA A 22 -11.54 2.57 2.71
C ALA A 22 -10.09 2.25 3.04
N ALA A 23 -9.43 3.13 3.80
CA ALA A 23 -8.06 2.94 4.24
C ALA A 23 -7.92 1.74 5.18
N ASP A 24 -8.79 1.59 6.19
CA ASP A 24 -8.79 0.41 7.09
C ASP A 24 -8.94 -0.89 6.29
N GLY A 25 -9.93 -0.94 5.39
CA GLY A 25 -10.16 -2.09 4.53
C GLY A 25 -8.96 -2.39 3.63
N PHE A 26 -8.38 -1.35 3.01
CA PHE A 26 -7.22 -1.48 2.16
C PHE A 26 -6.00 -2.00 2.93
N VAL A 27 -5.61 -1.36 4.03
CA VAL A 27 -4.43 -1.75 4.83
C VAL A 27 -4.56 -3.20 5.28
N ARG A 28 -5.73 -3.59 5.82
CA ARG A 28 -5.97 -4.97 6.25
C ARG A 28 -5.80 -5.96 5.12
N VAL A 29 -6.47 -5.74 3.98
CA VAL A 29 -6.46 -6.70 2.87
C VAL A 29 -5.11 -6.71 2.15
N TYR A 30 -4.48 -5.55 1.98
CA TYR A 30 -3.20 -5.41 1.30
C TYR A 30 -2.09 -6.16 2.03
N TYR A 31 -1.87 -5.89 3.33
CA TYR A 31 -0.82 -6.57 4.08
C TYR A 31 -1.13 -8.05 4.36
N SER A 32 -2.41 -8.42 4.51
CA SER A 32 -2.79 -9.84 4.59
C SER A 32 -2.43 -10.59 3.30
N ALA A 33 -2.64 -9.97 2.13
CA ALA A 33 -2.25 -10.54 0.85
C ALA A 33 -0.72 -10.50 0.64
N TYR A 34 -0.04 -9.50 1.18
CA TYR A 34 1.43 -9.37 1.09
C TYR A 34 2.14 -10.48 1.88
N ASP A 35 1.60 -10.85 3.03
CA ASP A 35 2.16 -11.90 3.90
C ASP A 35 1.67 -13.31 3.56
N SER A 36 0.82 -13.48 2.54
CA SER A 36 0.33 -14.80 2.15
C SER A 36 1.28 -15.54 1.20
N ASP A 37 1.13 -16.87 1.14
CA ASP A 37 1.84 -17.71 0.17
C ASP A 37 1.48 -17.38 -1.30
N THR A 38 0.33 -16.75 -1.51
CA THR A 38 -0.18 -16.35 -2.84
C THR A 38 0.17 -14.91 -3.21
N ARG A 39 0.99 -14.23 -2.42
CA ARG A 39 1.31 -12.79 -2.57
C ARG A 39 1.76 -12.38 -3.98
N ALA A 40 2.55 -13.22 -4.64
CA ALA A 40 3.06 -12.92 -5.99
C ALA A 40 1.92 -12.84 -7.01
N THR A 41 0.77 -13.44 -6.74
CA THR A 41 -0.43 -13.37 -7.58
C THR A 41 -1.42 -12.32 -7.07
N ASP A 42 -1.55 -12.18 -5.74
CA ASP A 42 -2.62 -11.36 -5.16
C ASP A 42 -2.27 -9.88 -5.01
N VAL A 43 -1.04 -9.55 -4.58
CA VAL A 43 -0.61 -8.16 -4.41
C VAL A 43 -0.56 -7.40 -5.74
N PRO A 44 -0.12 -7.97 -6.88
CA PRO A 44 -0.19 -7.26 -8.17
C PRO A 44 -1.60 -6.81 -8.58
N LYS A 45 -2.67 -7.44 -8.10
CA LYS A 45 -4.07 -7.09 -8.45
C LYS A 45 -4.48 -5.70 -7.93
N PHE A 46 -3.78 -5.17 -6.93
CA PHE A 46 -4.00 -3.82 -6.41
C PHE A 46 -3.46 -2.73 -7.34
N TYR A 47 -2.65 -3.10 -8.34
CA TYR A 47 -1.96 -2.19 -9.23
C TYR A 47 -2.56 -2.22 -10.64
N ARG A 48 -2.35 -1.15 -11.40
CA ARG A 48 -2.69 -0.99 -12.82
C ARG A 48 -1.41 -0.74 -13.61
N GLN A 49 -1.49 -0.77 -14.93
CA GLN A 49 -0.30 -0.61 -15.79
C GLN A 49 0.40 0.74 -15.58
N ASP A 50 -0.38 1.78 -15.27
CA ASP A 50 0.07 3.15 -15.00
C ASP A 50 0.48 3.40 -13.55
N SER A 51 0.27 2.44 -12.64
CA SER A 51 0.68 2.57 -11.24
C SER A 51 2.19 2.70 -11.09
N THR A 52 2.64 3.69 -10.34
CA THR A 52 4.06 3.94 -10.08
C THR A 52 4.43 3.43 -8.69
N LEU A 53 5.58 2.78 -8.55
CA LEU A 53 6.03 2.27 -7.27
C LEU A 53 7.51 2.56 -7.05
N THR A 54 7.90 2.79 -5.80
CA THR A 54 9.31 2.93 -5.42
C THR A 54 9.60 2.07 -4.20
N TRP A 55 10.52 1.12 -4.33
CA TRP A 55 10.97 0.28 -3.22
C TRP A 55 12.40 0.65 -2.83
N ASN A 56 12.59 1.27 -1.66
CA ASN A 56 13.88 1.77 -1.18
C ASN A 56 14.68 2.60 -2.20
N GLY A 57 13.98 3.39 -3.02
CA GLY A 57 14.59 4.22 -4.08
C GLY A 57 14.68 3.56 -5.45
N THR A 58 14.41 2.25 -5.56
CA THR A 58 14.30 1.56 -6.84
C THR A 58 12.91 1.75 -7.42
N ALA A 59 12.81 2.37 -8.59
CA ALA A 59 11.55 2.56 -9.30
C ALA A 59 11.06 1.25 -9.94
N LEU A 60 9.77 0.99 -9.82
CA LEU A 60 9.04 -0.13 -10.41
C LEU A 60 7.75 0.40 -11.03
N GLN A 61 7.19 -0.34 -11.98
CA GLN A 61 5.98 0.07 -12.69
C GLN A 61 4.95 -1.06 -12.72
N GLY A 62 3.74 -0.71 -12.32
CA GLY A 62 2.53 -1.51 -12.45
C GLY A 62 2.55 -2.87 -11.75
N ALA A 63 1.54 -3.67 -12.11
CA ALA A 63 1.36 -5.02 -11.59
C ALA A 63 2.55 -5.94 -11.91
N GLU A 64 3.16 -5.79 -13.09
CA GLU A 64 4.33 -6.58 -13.49
C GLU A 64 5.55 -6.28 -12.63
N GLY A 65 5.87 -5.00 -12.40
CA GLY A 65 6.99 -4.61 -11.53
C GLY A 65 6.80 -5.09 -10.08
N MET A 66 5.57 -5.03 -9.56
CA MET A 66 5.24 -5.58 -8.24
C MET A 66 5.37 -7.11 -8.21
N HIS A 67 4.94 -7.82 -9.27
CA HIS A 67 5.10 -9.27 -9.37
C HIS A 67 6.58 -9.69 -9.34
N GLN A 68 7.41 -9.03 -10.16
CA GLN A 68 8.85 -9.31 -10.22
C GLN A 68 9.55 -9.03 -8.88
N LEU A 69 9.19 -7.93 -8.20
CA LEU A 69 9.70 -7.62 -6.85
C LEU A 69 9.39 -8.77 -5.87
N LEU A 70 8.15 -9.26 -5.86
CA LEU A 70 7.72 -10.29 -4.91
C LEU A 70 8.29 -11.68 -5.19
N GLN A 71 8.56 -12.00 -6.47
CA GLN A 71 9.23 -13.25 -6.85
C GLN A 71 10.67 -13.32 -6.32
N GLY A 72 11.38 -12.19 -6.30
CA GLY A 72 12.76 -12.11 -5.80
C GLY A 72 12.86 -11.89 -4.29
N MET A 73 11.75 -11.71 -3.59
CA MET A 73 11.73 -11.38 -2.17
C MET A 73 11.45 -12.64 -1.33
N PRO A 74 12.04 -12.79 -0.13
CA PRO A 74 11.63 -13.81 0.84
C PRO A 74 10.19 -13.57 1.34
N PRO A 75 9.49 -14.58 1.89
CA PRO A 75 8.22 -14.38 2.60
C PRO A 75 8.32 -13.26 3.64
N THR A 76 7.23 -12.57 3.90
CA THR A 76 7.22 -11.46 4.85
C THR A 76 6.21 -11.69 5.97
N GLN A 77 6.44 -11.01 7.08
CA GLN A 77 5.46 -10.81 8.13
C GLN A 77 5.47 -9.34 8.53
N HIS A 78 4.39 -8.63 8.26
CA HIS A 78 4.20 -7.24 8.65
C HIS A 78 3.49 -7.16 10.01
N GLU A 79 3.98 -6.26 10.85
CA GLU A 79 3.36 -5.82 12.09
C GLU A 79 3.12 -4.31 11.98
N MET A 80 1.89 -3.94 11.61
CA MET A 80 1.49 -2.54 11.47
C MET A 80 1.40 -1.89 12.85
N GLN A 81 2.12 -0.79 13.07
CA GLN A 81 2.08 -0.03 14.32
C GLN A 81 1.08 1.12 14.25
N SER A 82 1.00 1.78 13.10
CA SER A 82 0.05 2.86 12.85
C SER A 82 -0.18 3.05 11.36
N PHE A 83 -1.32 3.60 11.01
CA PHE A 83 -1.55 4.19 9.70
C PHE A 83 -2.45 5.42 9.84
N ASP A 84 -2.38 6.28 8.85
CA ASP A 84 -3.20 7.48 8.73
C ASP A 84 -3.70 7.63 7.29
N CYS A 85 -4.82 8.33 7.11
CA CYS A 85 -5.47 8.53 5.82
C CYS A 85 -5.97 9.96 5.64
N HIS A 86 -5.54 10.59 4.55
CA HIS A 86 -6.01 11.90 4.13
C HIS A 86 -6.78 11.80 2.80
N PRO A 87 -8.05 12.25 2.74
CA PRO A 87 -8.73 12.42 1.46
C PRO A 87 -8.06 13.54 0.66
N VAL A 88 -7.90 13.32 -0.65
CA VAL A 88 -7.35 14.29 -1.60
C VAL A 88 -8.51 14.93 -2.36
N PRO A 89 -8.60 16.27 -2.42
CA PRO A 89 -9.72 16.93 -3.08
C PRO A 89 -9.72 16.73 -4.60
N GLY A 90 -10.90 16.80 -5.22
CA GLY A 90 -11.05 16.85 -6.68
C GLY A 90 -11.85 15.70 -7.29
N THR A 91 -12.16 14.65 -6.54
CA THR A 91 -13.04 13.54 -6.98
C THR A 91 -14.06 13.19 -5.90
N SER A 92 -15.16 12.55 -6.31
CA SER A 92 -16.18 11.99 -5.40
C SER A 92 -16.53 10.58 -5.87
N PRO A 93 -16.14 9.51 -5.15
CA PRO A 93 -15.39 9.52 -3.88
C PRO A 93 -13.98 10.11 -3.97
N PRO A 94 -13.42 10.63 -2.86
CA PRO A 94 -12.09 11.23 -2.86
C PRO A 94 -11.00 10.18 -3.11
N GLN A 95 -9.92 10.59 -3.77
CA GLN A 95 -8.66 9.83 -3.76
C GLN A 95 -8.08 9.83 -2.35
N LEU A 96 -7.28 8.83 -1.99
CA LEU A 96 -6.81 8.65 -0.62
C LEU A 96 -5.28 8.65 -0.58
N LEU A 97 -4.70 9.46 0.28
CA LEU A 97 -3.30 9.39 0.65
C LEU A 97 -3.19 8.63 1.97
N ILE A 98 -2.60 7.45 1.96
CA ILE A 98 -2.44 6.60 3.13
C ILE A 98 -0.96 6.52 3.48
N THR A 99 -0.61 6.72 4.75
CA THR A 99 0.74 6.47 5.26
C THR A 99 0.67 5.40 6.32
N VAL A 100 1.51 4.37 6.19
CA VAL A 100 1.59 3.21 7.09
C VAL A 100 3.00 3.16 7.67
N SER A 101 3.10 2.92 8.97
CA SER A 101 4.36 2.67 9.66
C SER A 101 4.27 1.40 10.48
N GLY A 102 5.34 0.61 10.49
CA GLY A 102 5.37 -0.65 11.21
C GLY A 102 6.71 -1.36 11.12
N ASN A 103 6.72 -2.62 11.50
CA ASN A 103 7.85 -3.51 11.32
C ASN A 103 7.54 -4.55 10.24
N VAL A 104 8.55 -4.94 9.47
CA VAL A 104 8.47 -6.07 8.57
C VAL A 104 9.64 -7.02 8.82
N THR A 105 9.34 -8.30 8.95
CA THR A 105 10.32 -9.37 9.01
C THR A 105 10.33 -10.09 7.67
N HIS A 106 11.52 -10.33 7.11
CA HIS A 106 11.68 -11.11 5.88
C HIS A 106 12.22 -12.51 6.22
N GLY A 107 11.78 -13.51 5.46
CA GLY A 107 12.13 -14.90 5.66
C GLY A 107 11.42 -15.52 6.87
N ALA A 108 12.01 -16.58 7.42
CA ALA A 108 11.43 -17.35 8.53
C ALA A 108 11.78 -16.78 9.93
N GLY A 109 12.17 -15.51 9.99
CA GLY A 109 12.52 -14.80 11.22
C GLY A 109 13.87 -15.21 11.84
N PRO A 110 14.26 -14.60 12.99
CA PRO A 110 15.61 -14.74 13.53
C PRO A 110 15.93 -16.17 13.98
N THR A 111 14.90 -16.92 14.40
CA THR A 111 15.03 -18.29 14.90
C THR A 111 15.34 -19.30 13.81
N ALA A 112 15.06 -18.97 12.55
CA ALA A 112 15.35 -19.84 11.40
C ALA A 112 16.72 -19.56 10.78
N ASN A 113 17.41 -18.51 11.20
CA ASN A 113 18.73 -18.17 10.68
C ASN A 113 19.77 -19.23 11.10
N PRO A 114 20.73 -19.58 10.21
CA PRO A 114 21.81 -20.51 10.57
C PRO A 114 22.59 -20.04 11.80
N LYS A 115 23.02 -20.99 12.65
CA LYS A 115 23.88 -20.69 13.80
C LYS A 115 25.18 -20.02 13.32
N GLY A 116 25.49 -18.84 13.86
CA GLY A 116 26.66 -18.04 13.46
C GLY A 116 26.39 -17.01 12.35
N SER A 117 25.13 -16.84 11.94
CA SER A 117 24.70 -15.69 11.14
C SER A 117 25.14 -14.38 11.80
N ASN A 118 25.58 -13.43 10.98
CA ASN A 118 26.02 -12.12 11.47
C ASN A 118 24.80 -11.43 12.13
N PRO A 119 24.88 -10.99 13.40
CA PRO A 119 23.77 -10.27 14.05
C PRO A 119 23.41 -8.95 13.36
N LYS A 120 24.28 -8.43 12.48
CA LYS A 120 24.02 -7.24 11.66
C LYS A 120 23.40 -7.58 10.30
N ASP A 121 23.22 -8.85 9.99
CA ASP A 121 22.49 -9.26 8.79
C ASP A 121 21.01 -8.88 8.96
N PRO A 122 20.47 -7.99 8.10
CA PRO A 122 19.07 -7.63 8.17
C PRO A 122 18.13 -8.82 7.92
N GLU A 123 18.61 -9.92 7.32
CA GLU A 123 17.79 -11.08 7.00
C GLU A 123 17.27 -11.78 8.27
N GLY A 124 15.97 -12.05 8.30
CA GLY A 124 15.29 -12.62 9.48
C GLY A 124 15.03 -11.63 10.61
N HIS A 125 15.57 -10.41 10.60
CA HIS A 125 15.32 -9.42 11.66
C HIS A 125 14.16 -8.48 11.30
N PRO A 126 13.32 -8.08 12.28
CA PRO A 126 12.33 -7.03 12.08
C PRO A 126 13.00 -5.71 11.72
N ARG A 127 12.49 -5.05 10.67
CA ARG A 127 12.95 -3.73 10.24
C ARG A 127 11.79 -2.76 10.22
N VAL A 128 12.02 -1.56 10.73
CA VAL A 128 11.03 -0.50 10.68
C VAL A 128 10.87 -0.05 9.23
N PHE A 129 9.63 0.07 8.77
CA PHE A 129 9.30 0.60 7.46
C PHE A 129 8.30 1.74 7.57
N CYS A 130 8.33 2.60 6.57
CA CYS A 130 7.28 3.56 6.26
C CYS A 130 6.87 3.35 4.81
N GLN A 131 5.57 3.24 4.57
CA GLN A 131 5.01 3.08 3.24
C GLN A 131 3.89 4.08 3.01
N THR A 132 3.90 4.74 1.86
CA THR A 132 2.84 5.68 1.48
C THR A 132 2.16 5.21 0.20
N PHE A 133 0.83 5.24 0.19
CA PHE A 133 0.00 4.89 -0.94
C PHE A 133 -0.84 6.08 -1.39
N MET A 134 -1.00 6.24 -2.69
CA MET A 134 -2.08 7.02 -3.28
C MET A 134 -3.08 6.06 -3.90
N LEU A 135 -4.28 6.00 -3.34
CA LEU A 135 -5.39 5.21 -3.88
C LEU A 135 -6.31 6.09 -4.71
N VAL A 136 -6.70 5.57 -5.87
CA VAL A 136 -7.65 6.24 -6.76
C VAL A 136 -8.80 5.30 -7.08
N VAL A 137 -9.98 5.87 -7.28
CA VAL A 137 -11.17 5.10 -7.66
C VAL A 137 -10.92 4.46 -9.01
N ASP A 138 -11.19 3.16 -9.12
CA ASP A 138 -11.05 2.42 -10.38
C ASP A 138 -12.20 2.80 -11.32
N PRO A 139 -11.93 3.52 -12.44
CA PRO A 139 -12.98 3.92 -13.37
C PRO A 139 -13.53 2.75 -14.18
N THR A 140 -12.82 1.62 -14.22
CA THR A 140 -13.21 0.41 -14.94
C THR A 140 -14.03 -0.54 -14.08
N ALA A 141 -14.11 -0.29 -12.77
CA ALA A 141 -14.92 -1.10 -11.87
C ALA A 141 -16.42 -0.88 -12.12
N PRO A 142 -17.25 -1.94 -11.99
CA PRO A 142 -18.70 -1.76 -11.97
C PRO A 142 -19.12 -0.75 -10.90
N PRO A 143 -20.17 0.05 -11.15
CA PRO A 143 -20.69 0.97 -10.14
C PRO A 143 -20.99 0.24 -8.82
N SER A 144 -20.46 0.76 -7.72
CA SER A 144 -20.75 0.22 -6.39
C SER A 144 -22.23 0.32 -6.10
N LYS A 145 -22.81 -0.74 -5.52
CA LYS A 145 -24.20 -0.70 -5.06
C LYS A 145 -24.35 0.26 -3.87
N PRO A 146 -25.56 0.78 -3.58
CA PRO A 146 -25.80 1.57 -2.38
C PRO A 146 -25.32 0.83 -1.13
N GLY A 147 -24.40 1.44 -0.37
CA GLY A 147 -23.79 0.86 0.83
C GLY A 147 -22.51 0.05 0.60
N GLU A 148 -22.13 -0.24 -0.65
CA GLU A 148 -20.82 -0.80 -1.00
C GLU A 148 -19.79 0.30 -1.20
N MET A 149 -18.54 0.02 -0.81
CA MET A 149 -17.44 0.94 -1.02
C MET A 149 -17.05 1.01 -2.49
N ALA A 150 -16.55 2.17 -2.93
CA ALA A 150 -15.88 2.27 -4.22
C ALA A 150 -14.68 1.31 -4.27
N LYS A 151 -14.43 0.74 -5.44
CA LYS A 151 -13.22 -0.04 -5.67
C LYS A 151 -12.08 0.92 -5.96
N TYR A 152 -11.01 0.81 -5.17
CA TYR A 152 -9.79 1.58 -5.35
C TYR A 152 -8.69 0.70 -5.93
N TYR A 153 -7.75 1.33 -6.64
CA TYR A 153 -6.46 0.74 -6.97
C TYR A 153 -5.33 1.67 -6.51
N VAL A 154 -4.12 1.12 -6.37
CA VAL A 154 -2.92 1.87 -5.98
C VAL A 154 -2.39 2.58 -7.21
N CYS A 155 -2.47 3.91 -7.26
CA CYS A 155 -1.88 4.72 -8.32
C CYS A 155 -0.38 5.01 -8.04
N ALA A 156 -0.04 5.24 -6.78
CA ALA A 156 1.35 5.40 -6.36
C ALA A 156 1.63 4.62 -5.07
N ASP A 157 2.80 4.00 -4.98
CA ASP A 157 3.33 3.33 -3.80
C ASP A 157 4.79 3.76 -3.55
N SER A 158 5.13 4.12 -2.32
CA SER A 158 6.50 4.39 -1.91
C SER A 158 6.80 3.67 -0.61
N PHE A 159 7.62 2.63 -0.68
CA PHE A 159 8.11 1.86 0.46
C PHE A 159 9.55 2.23 0.79
N ARG A 160 9.85 2.39 2.08
CA ARG A 160 11.22 2.57 2.56
C ARG A 160 11.42 1.97 3.95
N PHE A 161 12.59 1.39 4.18
CA PHE A 161 13.08 1.14 5.55
C PHE A 161 13.51 2.45 6.23
N VAL A 162 13.19 2.60 7.50
CA VAL A 162 13.52 3.80 8.29
C VAL A 162 14.30 3.42 9.54
N GLY A 163 15.20 4.29 9.99
CA GLY A 163 16.13 4.03 11.09
C GLY A 163 17.49 3.57 10.57
#